data_AF-A0A158DU06-F1
#
_entry.id   AF-A0A158DU06-F1
#
_cell.length_a   1.000
_cell.length_b   1.000
_cell.length_c   1.000
_cell.angle_alpha   90.00
_cell.angle_beta   90.00
_cell.angle_gamma   90.00
#
_symmetry.space_group_name_H-M   'P 1'
#
loop_
_entity.id
_entity.type
_entity.pdbx_description
1 polymer ?
#
loop_
_entity_poly.entity_id
_entity_poly.type
_entity_poly.pdbx_seq_one_letter_code
_entity_poly.pdbx_strand_id
1 'polypeptide(L)'
;MSIFAQRLGLKLFAAKGPVEIQAQSDAMSLVADKDVTIASVNGRTTISAAKELTLECGGAFVQLKDGNITLGGPGDLFFKVITIQKQGTASMKPDLTLPSSSGTLPQRRANRFSA
;
A
#
# COMPACT_ATOMS: atom_id res chain seq x y z
N MET A 1 -10.14 -18.33 -7.74
CA MET A 1 -10.74 -18.48 -6.39
C MET A 1 -11.45 -17.19 -6.05
N SER A 2 -12.66 -17.25 -5.48
CA SER A 2 -13.44 -16.07 -5.08
C SER A 2 -14.02 -16.28 -3.69
N ILE A 3 -13.96 -15.26 -2.84
CA ILE A 3 -14.61 -15.23 -1.53
C ILE A 3 -15.71 -14.18 -1.58
N PHE A 4 -16.90 -14.51 -1.11
CA PHE A 4 -18.05 -13.61 -1.10
C PHE A 4 -18.81 -13.73 0.22
N ALA A 5 -19.14 -12.59 0.83
CA ALA A 5 -19.90 -12.50 2.08
C ALA A 5 -21.10 -11.57 1.90
N GLN A 6 -22.31 -12.05 2.19
CA GLN A 6 -23.56 -11.34 1.89
C GLN A 6 -24.12 -10.47 3.02
N ARG A 7 -24.05 -10.93 4.29
CA ARG A 7 -24.78 -10.28 5.40
C ARG A 7 -23.89 -9.77 6.54
N LEU A 8 -22.86 -10.53 6.92
CA LEU A 8 -22.02 -10.23 8.09
C LEU A 8 -20.63 -9.69 7.73
N GLY A 9 -20.33 -9.59 6.43
CA GLY A 9 -19.05 -9.11 5.92
C GLY A 9 -17.90 -10.10 6.09
N LEU A 10 -16.68 -9.60 5.88
CA LEU A 10 -15.42 -10.34 6.02
C LEU A 10 -14.55 -9.67 7.08
N LYS A 11 -13.96 -10.46 7.97
CA LYS A 11 -12.96 -9.99 8.94
C LYS A 11 -11.71 -10.87 8.83
N LEU A 12 -10.56 -10.24 8.61
CA LEU A 12 -9.26 -10.89 8.53
C LEU A 12 -8.42 -10.44 9.72
N PHE A 13 -8.04 -11.37 10.59
CA PHE A 13 -7.26 -11.08 11.79
C PHE A 13 -6.02 -11.99 11.85
N ALA A 14 -4.88 -11.42 12.21
CA ALA A 14 -3.69 -12.17 12.61
C ALA A 14 -3.35 -11.81 14.05
N ALA A 15 -3.45 -12.77 14.97
CA ALA A 15 -3.11 -12.57 16.38
C ALA A 15 -1.59 -12.46 16.60
N LYS A 16 -0.81 -13.15 15.76
CA LYS A 16 0.65 -13.09 15.69
C LYS A 16 1.08 -13.24 14.23
N GLY A 17 2.14 -12.54 13.86
CA GLY A 17 2.68 -12.54 12.50
C GLY A 17 2.02 -11.48 11.58
N PRO A 18 2.64 -11.20 10.42
CA PRO A 18 2.17 -10.19 9.49
C PRO A 18 0.97 -10.68 8.65
N VAL A 19 0.16 -9.72 8.19
CA VAL A 19 -0.81 -9.93 7.10
C VAL A 19 -0.24 -9.27 5.86
N GLU A 20 0.01 -10.06 4.82
CA GLU A 20 0.49 -9.58 3.53
C GLU A 20 -0.55 -9.86 2.46
N ILE A 21 -0.91 -8.83 1.71
CA ILE A 21 -1.81 -8.93 0.56
C ILE A 21 -1.04 -8.38 -0.64
N GLN A 22 -0.86 -9.19 -1.68
CA GLN A 22 -0.05 -8.83 -2.85
C GLN A 22 -0.70 -9.35 -4.13
N ALA A 23 -0.61 -8.55 -5.20
CA ALA A 23 -0.91 -8.95 -6.57
C ALA A 23 0.37 -8.76 -7.40
N GLN A 24 1.08 -9.86 -7.69
CA GLN A 24 2.45 -9.79 -8.25
C GLN A 24 2.49 -9.53 -9.76
N SER A 25 1.45 -9.93 -10.47
CA SER A 25 1.38 -9.85 -11.94
C SER A 25 0.16 -9.09 -12.45
N ASP A 26 -0.69 -8.58 -11.55
CA ASP A 26 -1.95 -7.93 -11.88
C ASP A 26 -2.29 -6.82 -10.87
N ALA A 27 -3.35 -6.06 -11.14
CA ALA A 27 -3.78 -4.94 -10.33
C ALA A 27 -4.44 -5.39 -9.01
N MET A 28 -4.32 -4.54 -7.99
CA MET A 28 -5.09 -4.62 -6.74
C MET A 28 -6.12 -3.49 -6.70
N SER A 29 -7.37 -3.79 -6.40
CA SER A 29 -8.44 -2.81 -6.22
C SER A 29 -9.08 -2.98 -4.84
N LEU A 30 -9.24 -1.87 -4.12
CA LEU A 30 -9.92 -1.79 -2.83
C LEU A 30 -10.98 -0.69 -2.92
N VAL A 31 -12.25 -1.09 -2.87
CA VAL A 31 -13.40 -0.20 -3.04
C VAL A 31 -14.42 -0.47 -1.93
N ALA A 32 -15.01 0.59 -1.39
CA ALA A 32 -16.08 0.51 -0.40
C ALA A 32 -17.21 1.51 -0.77
N ASP A 33 -18.45 1.14 -0.46
CA ASP A 33 -19.63 2.02 -0.58
C ASP A 33 -19.64 3.13 0.48
N LYS A 34 -18.95 2.89 1.59
CA LYS A 34 -18.78 3.82 2.71
C LYS A 34 -17.30 4.14 2.89
N ASP A 35 -16.86 4.33 4.12
CA ASP A 35 -15.51 4.75 4.46
C ASP A 35 -14.48 3.62 4.30
N VAL A 36 -13.27 4.00 3.86
CA VAL A 36 -12.07 3.18 3.94
C VAL A 36 -11.15 3.80 5.00
N THR A 37 -10.76 3.03 6.02
CA THR A 37 -9.83 3.47 7.06
C THR A 37 -8.54 2.66 7.02
N ILE A 38 -7.41 3.34 6.88
CA ILE A 38 -6.07 2.74 6.95
C ILE A 38 -5.35 3.38 8.14
N ALA A 39 -5.04 2.59 9.17
CA ALA A 39 -4.42 3.09 10.39
C ALA A 39 -3.33 2.15 10.90
N SER A 40 -2.27 2.74 11.45
CA SER A 40 -1.21 2.04 12.17
C SER A 40 -1.14 2.61 13.60
N VAL A 41 -1.31 1.76 14.60
CA VAL A 41 -1.43 2.19 16.01
C VAL A 41 -0.07 2.53 16.63
N ASN A 42 0.94 1.68 16.40
CA ASN A 42 2.26 1.79 17.04
C ASN A 42 3.41 1.98 16.04
N GLY A 43 3.11 1.98 14.74
CA GLY A 43 4.11 1.99 13.66
C GLY A 43 3.89 3.12 12.66
N ARG A 44 4.21 2.84 11.39
CA ARG A 44 4.12 3.79 10.27
C ARG A 44 3.22 3.24 9.16
N THR A 45 2.48 4.13 8.51
CA THR A 45 1.83 3.86 7.22
C THR A 45 2.71 4.38 6.09
N THR A 46 3.00 3.56 5.08
CA THR A 46 3.78 3.96 3.90
C THR A 46 3.03 3.56 2.64
N ILE A 47 2.83 4.54 1.75
CA ILE A 47 2.19 4.34 0.46
C ILE A 47 3.20 4.82 -0.58
N SER A 48 3.62 3.91 -1.45
CA SER A 48 4.67 4.13 -2.42
C SER A 48 4.19 3.64 -3.78
N ALA A 49 4.49 4.38 -4.83
CA ALA A 49 4.21 4.00 -6.20
C ALA A 49 5.46 4.25 -7.06
N ALA A 50 5.69 3.40 -8.06
CA ALA A 50 6.84 3.52 -8.95
C ALA A 50 6.63 4.59 -10.05
N LYS A 51 5.37 4.83 -10.45
CA LYS A 51 5.02 5.71 -11.59
C LYS A 51 4.31 6.98 -11.13
N GLU A 52 3.20 6.82 -10.41
CA GLU A 52 2.33 7.93 -10.03
C GLU A 52 1.55 7.56 -8.76
N LEU A 53 1.42 8.52 -7.85
CA LEU A 53 0.53 8.43 -6.68
C LEU A 53 -0.42 9.63 -6.71
N THR A 54 -1.72 9.36 -6.74
CA THR A 54 -2.77 10.40 -6.79
C THR A 54 -3.77 10.16 -5.66
N LEU A 55 -4.03 11.21 -4.89
CA LEU A 55 -5.08 11.27 -3.88
C LEU A 55 -6.10 12.31 -4.36
N GLU A 56 -7.36 11.91 -4.53
CA GLU A 56 -8.41 12.77 -5.05
C GLU A 56 -9.62 12.81 -4.11
N CYS A 57 -10.24 13.98 -3.99
CA CYS A 57 -11.49 14.18 -3.26
C CYS A 57 -12.25 15.38 -3.84
N GLY A 58 -13.46 15.15 -4.36
CA GLY A 58 -14.35 16.23 -4.82
C GLY A 58 -13.73 17.15 -5.90
N GLY A 59 -12.84 16.62 -6.74
CA GLY A 59 -12.11 17.38 -7.76
C GLY A 59 -10.83 18.08 -7.27
N ALA A 60 -10.55 18.08 -5.96
CA ALA A 60 -9.25 18.44 -5.43
C ALA A 60 -8.32 17.21 -5.43
N PHE A 61 -7.03 17.41 -5.67
CA PHE A 61 -6.06 16.33 -5.75
C PHE A 61 -4.67 16.69 -5.24
N VAL A 62 -3.96 15.65 -4.82
CA VAL A 62 -2.53 15.63 -4.54
C VAL A 62 -1.90 14.57 -5.42
N GLN A 63 -1.00 14.96 -6.32
CA GLN A 63 -0.33 14.07 -7.26
C GLN A 63 1.19 14.11 -7.05
N LEU A 64 1.81 12.94 -7.01
CA LEU A 64 3.25 12.75 -7.03
C LEU A 64 3.62 11.98 -8.29
N LYS A 65 4.38 12.62 -9.19
CA LYS A 65 4.72 12.07 -10.50
C LYS A 65 6.02 12.68 -11.03
N ASP A 66 6.92 11.84 -11.56
CA ASP A 66 8.18 12.27 -12.18
C ASP A 66 9.03 13.20 -11.29
N GLY A 67 8.96 12.99 -9.97
CA GLY A 67 9.66 13.83 -8.97
C GLY A 67 8.96 15.16 -8.63
N ASN A 68 7.83 15.46 -9.27
CA ASN A 68 7.01 16.64 -8.99
C ASN A 68 5.90 16.33 -7.99
N ILE A 69 5.54 17.33 -7.19
CA ILE A 69 4.38 17.32 -6.31
C ILE A 69 3.41 18.39 -6.82
N THR A 70 2.21 17.97 -7.22
CA THR A 70 1.16 18.86 -7.70
C THR A 70 -0.01 18.84 -6.72
N LEU A 71 -0.41 20.03 -6.25
CA LEU A 71 -1.60 20.24 -5.43
C LEU A 71 -2.56 21.10 -6.27
N GLY A 72 -3.79 20.64 -6.47
CA GLY A 72 -4.75 21.36 -7.33
C GLY A 72 -6.19 21.06 -6.99
N GLY A 73 -7.10 21.94 -7.40
CA GLY A 73 -8.53 21.77 -7.23
C GLY A 73 -9.30 23.01 -7.70
N PRO A 74 -10.64 22.92 -7.79
CA PRO A 74 -11.48 24.03 -8.26
C PRO A 74 -11.69 25.16 -7.23
N GLY A 75 -11.36 24.92 -5.96
CA GLY A 75 -11.51 25.88 -4.86
C GLY A 75 -10.18 26.45 -4.36
N ASP A 76 -10.23 27.07 -3.18
CA ASP A 76 -9.07 27.68 -2.54
C ASP A 76 -8.13 26.65 -1.89
N LEU A 77 -6.81 26.93 -1.94
CA LEU A 77 -5.79 26.17 -1.22
C LEU A 77 -5.39 26.90 0.07
N PHE A 78 -5.82 26.37 1.21
CA PHE A 78 -5.53 26.97 2.52
C PHE A 78 -4.26 26.39 3.17
N PHE A 79 -3.28 27.25 3.43
CA PHE A 79 -2.12 26.92 4.28
C PHE A 79 -2.28 27.57 5.66
N LYS A 80 -2.60 26.75 6.67
CA LYS A 80 -2.68 27.19 8.08
C LYS A 80 -1.45 26.72 8.85
N VAL A 81 -0.34 27.44 8.69
CA VAL A 81 0.97 27.11 9.26
C VAL A 81 1.70 28.36 9.76
N ILE A 82 2.63 28.20 10.70
CA ILE A 82 3.45 29.32 11.23
C ILE A 82 4.50 29.78 10.19
N THR A 83 5.15 28.83 9.50
CA THR A 83 6.25 29.13 8.58
C THR A 83 6.26 28.16 7.39
N ILE A 84 6.58 28.66 6.20
CA ILE A 84 6.90 27.86 5.01
C ILE A 84 8.39 28.06 4.70
N GLN A 85 9.15 26.97 4.66
CA GLN A 85 10.58 26.97 4.32
C GLN A 85 10.79 26.26 2.99
N LYS A 86 11.45 26.93 2.04
CA LYS A 86 11.84 26.32 0.76
C LYS A 86 13.32 25.96 0.83
N GLN A 87 13.61 24.66 0.81
CA GLN A 87 14.97 24.13 0.75
C GLN A 87 15.31 23.68 -0.68
N GLY A 88 16.58 23.37 -0.92
CA GLY A 88 17.02 22.76 -2.18
C GLY A 88 16.36 21.40 -2.42
N THR A 89 16.61 20.82 -3.59
CA THR A 89 16.02 19.53 -3.98
C THR A 89 16.43 18.41 -3.03
N ALA A 90 15.48 17.58 -2.62
CA ALA A 90 15.71 16.35 -1.86
C ALA A 90 15.00 15.17 -2.56
N SER A 91 15.51 13.96 -2.39
CA SER A 91 14.97 12.75 -3.00
C SER A 91 14.91 11.63 -1.97
N MET A 92 13.84 10.83 -2.02
CA MET A 92 13.66 9.63 -1.21
C MET A 92 13.44 8.46 -2.17
N LYS A 93 14.25 7.41 -2.06
CA LYS A 93 14.06 6.20 -2.86
C LYS A 93 13.01 5.32 -2.18
N PRO A 94 11.86 5.04 -2.82
CA PRO A 94 10.93 4.06 -2.28
C PRO A 94 11.52 2.65 -2.43
N ASP A 95 11.52 1.88 -1.35
CA ASP A 95 11.90 0.47 -1.39
C ASP A 95 10.69 -0.36 -1.86
N LEU A 96 10.57 -0.51 -3.18
CA LEU A 96 9.50 -1.25 -3.86
C LEU A 96 10.07 -2.59 -4.35
N THR A 97 10.27 -3.52 -3.44
CA THR A 97 10.62 -4.90 -3.77
C THR A 97 9.46 -5.83 -3.44
N LEU A 98 8.91 -6.50 -4.46
CA LEU A 98 7.96 -7.59 -4.24
C LEU A 98 8.75 -8.82 -3.79
N PRO A 99 8.43 -9.45 -2.65
CA PRO A 99 9.07 -10.69 -2.26
C PRO A 99 8.74 -11.77 -3.29
N SER A 100 9.77 -12.28 -3.98
CA SER A 100 9.61 -13.43 -4.84
C SER A 100 9.31 -14.64 -3.96
N SER A 101 8.24 -15.38 -4.26
CA SER A 101 7.96 -16.67 -3.62
C SER A 101 8.98 -17.73 -4.11
N SER A 102 10.24 -17.60 -3.72
CA SER A 102 11.20 -18.71 -3.78
C SER A 102 10.92 -19.63 -2.60
N GLY A 103 9.77 -20.28 -2.63
CA GLY A 103 9.47 -21.40 -1.77
C GLY A 103 10.35 -22.57 -2.15
N THR A 104 11.62 -22.55 -1.74
CA THR A 104 12.39 -23.79 -1.67
C THR A 104 11.76 -24.62 -0.55
N LEU A 105 10.87 -25.52 -0.94
CA LEU A 105 10.48 -26.64 -0.09
C LEU A 105 11.78 -27.28 0.43
N PRO A 106 11.98 -27.44 1.75
CA PRO A 106 13.04 -28.30 2.21
C PRO A 106 12.75 -29.69 1.64
N GLN A 107 13.62 -30.20 0.77
CA GLN A 107 13.59 -31.60 0.36
C GLN A 107 13.74 -32.45 1.61
N ARG A 108 12.60 -32.84 2.18
CA ARG A 108 12.52 -33.72 3.34
C ARG A 108 12.91 -35.12 2.87
N ARG A 109 14.23 -35.36 2.88
CA ARG A 109 14.93 -36.63 3.08
C ARG A 109 14.16 -37.89 2.64
N ALA A 110 14.09 -38.14 1.34
CA ALA A 110 13.86 -39.48 0.83
C ALA A 110 15.21 -40.20 0.79
N ASN A 111 15.64 -40.78 1.91
CA ASN A 111 16.71 -41.77 1.86
C ASN A 111 16.55 -42.82 2.97
N ARG A 112 16.33 -44.06 2.49
CA ARG A 112 16.67 -45.37 3.08
C ARG A 112 15.83 -45.89 4.24
N PHE A 113 14.72 -46.52 3.89
CA PHE A 113 14.43 -47.87 4.41
C PHE A 113 14.54 -48.85 3.24
N SER A 114 15.71 -49.51 3.15
CA SER A 114 15.85 -50.77 2.45
C SER A 114 16.08 -51.82 3.52
N ALA A 115 15.11 -52.72 3.66
CA ALA A 115 15.34 -54.05 4.23
C ALA A 115 15.99 -54.93 3.16
#